data_AF-A0A2M9HGD2-F1
#
_entry.id   AF-A0A2M9HGD2-F1
#
_cell.length_a   1.000
_cell.length_b   1.000
_cell.length_c   1.000
_cell.angle_alpha   90.00
_cell.angle_beta   90.00
_cell.angle_gamma   90.00
#
_symmetry.space_group_name_H-M   'P 1'
#
loop_
_entity.id
_entity.type
_entity.pdbx_description
1 polymer ?
#
loop_
_entity_poly.entity_id
_entity_poly.type
_entity_poly.pdbx_seq_one_letter_code
_entity_poly.pdbx_strand_id
1 'polypeptide(L)'
;MSSTVVEAAGGIVYRWRDDIRLEGPAAKDPDVILDNLELCVVHRPKYDDWSWPKGKLDVNESHRHAAVREIGEETGLSVALGAYIGEVEYPLEDEGKPGKRRCNPRKPRKHVLYWNAHVIDAQDAEKRRYAFGPINTDPNEVDNVSWMSPADARHKLTHVLDRDILDQFVAKVRGGILSSHMFLLIRHGKAEGRKFWGGTDADRPLTPRGAAYAYALTREIACFGIDRLVTSPWRRCTGTIETFSWQTGLPVHMADDLTEDAFADRPDSAWACILGEMRHTLESGETTAVCMHRPVIGGVFEHMRELCESKALAKRLPAKTPYMATGHAVAFNIVDTEHGPAIIDIQKVSPIVY
;
A
#
# COMPACT_ATOMS: atom_id res chain seq x y z
N MET A 1 -15.97 -12.54 29.24
CA MET A 1 -16.26 -12.83 27.81
C MET A 1 -15.45 -11.83 27.01
N SER A 2 -14.52 -12.30 26.18
CA SER A 2 -13.74 -11.44 25.28
C SER A 2 -14.70 -10.78 24.30
N SER A 3 -14.67 -9.46 24.18
CA SER A 3 -15.48 -8.74 23.18
C SER A 3 -14.95 -9.06 21.78
N THR A 4 -15.77 -9.66 20.92
CA THR A 4 -15.41 -9.95 19.53
C THR A 4 -15.24 -8.64 18.76
N VAL A 5 -14.11 -8.47 18.07
CA VAL A 5 -13.87 -7.39 17.10
C VAL A 5 -14.12 -7.94 15.71
N VAL A 6 -14.92 -7.22 14.93
CA VAL A 6 -15.12 -7.46 13.50
C VAL A 6 -14.16 -6.53 12.76
N GLU A 7 -13.14 -7.11 12.13
CA GLU A 7 -12.18 -6.36 11.33
C GLU A 7 -12.75 -6.09 9.93
N ALA A 8 -12.53 -4.89 9.44
CA ALA A 8 -12.98 -4.41 8.14
C ALA A 8 -11.95 -3.45 7.52
N ALA A 9 -12.05 -3.23 6.22
CA ALA A 9 -11.19 -2.28 5.53
C ALA A 9 -11.87 -1.71 4.29
N GLY A 10 -11.38 -0.56 3.83
CA GLY A 10 -11.84 0.09 2.61
C GLY A 10 -11.01 1.32 2.29
N GLY A 11 -11.61 2.31 1.63
CA GLY A 11 -10.85 3.48 1.24
C GLY A 11 -11.65 4.62 0.64
N ILE A 12 -10.96 5.75 0.47
CA ILE A 12 -11.41 6.85 -0.36
C ILE A 12 -10.76 6.67 -1.72
N VAL A 13 -11.57 6.24 -2.70
CA VAL A 13 -11.16 6.21 -4.10
C VAL A 13 -11.32 7.60 -4.67
N TYR A 14 -10.28 8.12 -5.30
CA TYR A 14 -10.33 9.43 -5.94
C TYR A 14 -10.01 9.34 -7.43
N ARG A 15 -10.51 10.31 -8.18
CA ARG A 15 -10.08 10.62 -9.55
C ARG A 15 -10.05 12.13 -9.73
N TRP A 16 -9.36 12.57 -10.77
CA TRP A 16 -9.42 13.96 -11.23
C TRP A 16 -10.70 14.16 -12.04
N ARG A 17 -11.33 15.34 -11.95
CA ARG A 17 -12.42 15.70 -12.85
C ARG A 17 -11.94 15.64 -14.29
N ASP A 18 -12.85 15.19 -15.17
CA ASP A 18 -12.59 15.09 -16.59
C ASP A 18 -12.04 16.41 -17.15
N ASP A 19 -11.11 16.32 -18.11
CA ASP A 19 -10.44 17.43 -18.80
C ASP A 19 -9.42 18.28 -18.01
N ILE A 20 -9.05 17.89 -16.79
CA ILE A 20 -8.08 18.65 -15.98
C ILE A 20 -6.68 18.05 -16.03
N ARG A 21 -5.73 18.85 -16.54
CA ARG A 21 -4.30 18.68 -16.29
C ARG A 21 -3.84 19.82 -15.40
N LEU A 22 -3.63 19.53 -14.11
CA LEU A 22 -3.00 20.48 -13.23
C LEU A 22 -1.50 20.54 -13.58
N GLU A 23 -1.03 21.70 -14.03
CA GLU A 23 0.38 21.93 -14.36
C GLU A 23 0.95 23.09 -13.53
N GLY A 24 2.26 23.08 -13.33
CA GLY A 24 2.98 24.16 -12.66
C GLY A 24 2.54 24.38 -11.20
N PRO A 25 2.47 25.62 -10.71
CA PRO A 25 2.12 25.92 -9.32
C PRO A 25 0.73 25.43 -8.91
N ALA A 26 -0.24 25.38 -9.85
CA ALA A 26 -1.60 24.90 -9.57
C ALA A 26 -1.64 23.41 -9.20
N ALA A 27 -0.68 22.62 -9.70
CA ALA A 27 -0.52 21.20 -9.33
C ALA A 27 -0.01 21.01 -7.89
N LYS A 28 0.42 22.08 -7.22
CA LYS A 28 0.92 22.08 -5.85
C LYS A 28 0.02 22.84 -4.88
N ASP A 29 -1.00 23.55 -5.38
CA ASP A 29 -1.96 24.25 -4.54
C ASP A 29 -3.03 23.26 -4.04
N PRO A 30 -3.09 23.00 -2.72
CA PRO A 30 -3.98 21.97 -2.20
C PRO A 30 -5.46 22.34 -2.31
N ASP A 31 -5.82 23.63 -2.34
CA ASP A 31 -7.21 24.05 -2.52
C ASP A 31 -7.64 23.81 -3.97
N VAL A 32 -6.78 24.15 -4.94
CA VAL A 32 -7.01 23.84 -6.35
C VAL A 32 -7.09 22.33 -6.58
N ILE A 33 -6.22 21.55 -5.94
CA ILE A 33 -6.29 20.09 -5.99
C ILE A 33 -7.67 19.60 -5.49
N LEU A 34 -8.07 20.01 -4.29
CA LEU A 34 -9.33 19.57 -3.68
C LEU A 34 -10.56 19.94 -4.52
N ASP A 35 -10.57 21.12 -5.13
CA ASP A 35 -11.65 21.59 -5.99
C ASP A 35 -11.81 20.77 -7.27
N ASN A 36 -10.74 20.08 -7.70
CA ASN A 36 -10.69 19.30 -8.93
C ASN A 36 -10.67 17.78 -8.72
N LEU A 37 -10.86 17.35 -7.47
CA LEU A 37 -11.04 15.94 -7.13
C LEU A 37 -12.51 15.53 -7.16
N GLU A 38 -12.71 14.27 -7.52
CA GLU A 38 -13.94 13.54 -7.25
C GLU A 38 -13.63 12.30 -6.42
N LEU A 39 -14.48 12.05 -5.42
CA LEU A 39 -14.37 10.94 -4.48
C LEU A 39 -15.53 9.98 -4.74
N CYS A 40 -15.24 8.68 -4.72
CA CYS A 40 -16.23 7.62 -4.90
C CYS A 40 -16.96 7.34 -3.59
N VAL A 41 -18.29 7.51 -3.59
CA VAL A 41 -19.18 7.22 -2.47
C VAL A 41 -20.22 6.20 -2.91
N VAL A 42 -20.52 5.24 -2.05
CA VAL A 42 -21.51 4.18 -2.32
C VAL A 42 -22.77 4.37 -1.49
N HIS A 43 -23.90 4.02 -2.07
CA HIS A 43 -25.18 3.92 -1.39
C HIS A 43 -25.50 2.47 -1.06
N ARG A 44 -25.96 2.21 0.18
CA ARG A 44 -26.35 0.86 0.61
C ARG A 44 -27.86 0.79 0.87
N PRO A 45 -28.65 0.09 0.03
CA PRO A 45 -30.10 0.07 0.16
C PRO A 45 -30.58 -0.56 1.47
N LYS A 46 -29.80 -1.47 2.07
CA LYS A 46 -30.10 -2.10 3.36
C LYS A 46 -30.25 -1.09 4.50
N TYR A 47 -29.47 -0.01 4.48
CA TYR A 47 -29.45 0.99 5.54
C TYR A 47 -29.96 2.36 5.06
N ASP A 48 -30.18 2.53 3.76
CA ASP A 48 -30.49 3.81 3.11
C ASP A 48 -29.43 4.88 3.50
N ASP A 49 -28.16 4.49 3.41
CA ASP A 49 -27.02 5.32 3.82
C ASP A 49 -25.98 5.49 2.71
N TRP A 50 -25.25 6.60 2.79
CA TRP A 50 -24.10 6.91 1.94
C TRP A 50 -22.82 6.84 2.77
N SER A 51 -21.88 6.02 2.33
CA SER A 51 -20.59 5.82 3.02
C SER A 51 -19.44 5.60 2.05
N TRP A 52 -18.22 5.57 2.58
CA TRP A 52 -17.07 5.07 1.84
C TRP A 52 -17.18 3.57 1.59
N PRO A 53 -16.66 3.06 0.46
CA PRO A 53 -16.66 1.64 0.19
C PRO A 53 -15.76 0.90 1.18
N LYS A 54 -16.28 -0.15 1.81
CA LYS A 54 -15.63 -0.91 2.90
C LYS A 54 -16.47 -2.12 3.34
N GLY A 55 -15.80 -3.24 3.54
CA GLY A 55 -16.41 -4.44 4.10
C GLY A 55 -15.46 -5.25 4.99
N LYS A 56 -15.87 -6.46 5.33
CA LYS A 56 -15.24 -7.26 6.39
C LYS A 56 -14.07 -8.05 5.81
N LEU A 57 -13.04 -8.28 6.61
CA LEU A 57 -11.97 -9.19 6.21
C LEU A 57 -12.54 -10.60 6.06
N ASP A 58 -12.13 -11.26 4.98
CA ASP A 58 -12.28 -12.69 4.83
C ASP A 58 -11.38 -13.44 5.81
N VAL A 59 -11.68 -14.73 6.00
CA VAL A 59 -10.78 -15.61 6.74
C VAL A 59 -9.41 -15.56 6.06
N ASN A 60 -8.39 -15.28 6.87
CA ASN A 60 -7.01 -15.26 6.44
C ASN A 60 -6.63 -14.15 5.45
N GLU A 61 -7.32 -13.02 5.52
CA GLU A 61 -7.09 -11.83 4.71
C GLU A 61 -6.45 -10.70 5.53
N SER A 62 -5.63 -9.86 4.89
CA SER A 62 -5.09 -8.64 5.50
C SER A 62 -6.03 -7.46 5.27
N HIS A 63 -5.97 -6.43 6.13
CA HIS A 63 -6.75 -5.21 5.92
C HIS A 63 -6.47 -4.54 4.57
N ARG A 64 -5.22 -4.56 4.08
CA ARG A 64 -4.90 -3.97 2.77
C ARG A 64 -5.52 -4.74 1.62
N HIS A 65 -5.51 -6.08 1.69
CA HIS A 65 -6.10 -6.91 0.67
C HIS A 65 -7.62 -6.74 0.68
N ALA A 66 -8.23 -6.76 1.87
CA ALA A 66 -9.64 -6.48 2.05
C ALA A 66 -10.01 -5.09 1.51
N ALA A 67 -9.22 -4.05 1.76
CA ALA A 67 -9.51 -2.71 1.25
C ALA A 67 -9.63 -2.70 -0.28
N VAL A 68 -8.68 -3.31 -1.00
CA VAL A 68 -8.73 -3.38 -2.48
C VAL A 68 -9.89 -4.24 -2.97
N ARG A 69 -10.11 -5.40 -2.34
CA ARG A 69 -11.21 -6.31 -2.69
C ARG A 69 -12.55 -5.61 -2.50
N GLU A 70 -12.84 -5.12 -1.30
CA GLU A 70 -14.10 -4.47 -0.92
C GLU A 70 -14.40 -3.24 -1.77
N ILE A 71 -13.38 -2.42 -2.06
CA ILE A 71 -13.54 -1.32 -3.02
C ILE A 71 -14.00 -1.87 -4.38
N GLY A 72 -13.35 -2.91 -4.89
CA GLY A 72 -13.71 -3.51 -6.17
C GLY A 72 -15.09 -4.18 -6.17
N GLU A 73 -15.48 -4.83 -5.09
CA GLU A 73 -16.78 -5.51 -4.97
C GLU A 73 -17.95 -4.53 -4.90
N GLU A 74 -17.80 -3.46 -4.11
CA GLU A 74 -18.86 -2.45 -3.92
C GLU A 74 -18.93 -1.41 -5.03
N THR A 75 -17.82 -1.09 -5.70
CA THR A 75 -17.78 -0.01 -6.71
C THR A 75 -17.61 -0.51 -8.15
N GLY A 76 -17.17 -1.75 -8.34
CA GLY A 76 -16.74 -2.27 -9.65
C GLY A 76 -15.41 -1.71 -10.15
N LEU A 77 -14.71 -0.89 -9.36
CA LEU A 77 -13.46 -0.24 -9.74
C LEU A 77 -12.24 -1.10 -9.37
N SER A 78 -11.32 -1.27 -10.30
CA SER A 78 -9.99 -1.79 -9.99
C SER A 78 -9.13 -0.65 -9.46
N VAL A 79 -8.58 -0.80 -8.25
CA VAL A 79 -7.79 0.25 -7.60
C VAL A 79 -6.44 -0.22 -7.09
N ALA A 80 -5.48 0.69 -6.99
CA ALA A 80 -4.24 0.49 -6.24
C ALA A 80 -4.20 1.42 -5.02
N LEU A 81 -3.71 0.90 -3.90
CA LEU A 81 -3.63 1.64 -2.65
C LEU A 81 -2.47 2.63 -2.68
N GLY A 82 -2.74 3.84 -2.19
CA GLY A 82 -1.73 4.82 -1.81
C GLY A 82 -1.41 4.73 -0.32
N ALA A 83 -1.33 5.90 0.30
CA ALA A 83 -1.10 6.08 1.72
C ALA A 83 -2.28 5.64 2.60
N TYR A 84 -1.95 5.23 3.81
CA TYR A 84 -2.95 5.02 4.85
C TYR A 84 -3.59 6.34 5.28
N ILE A 85 -4.91 6.39 5.40
CA ILE A 85 -5.66 7.57 5.85
C ILE A 85 -5.83 7.54 7.36
N GLY A 86 -6.47 6.49 7.88
CA GLY A 86 -6.88 6.42 9.27
C GLY A 86 -7.73 5.20 9.58
N GLU A 87 -8.15 5.08 10.83
CA GLU A 87 -9.02 4.00 11.31
C GLU A 87 -10.18 4.55 12.13
N VAL A 88 -11.25 3.78 12.17
CA VAL A 88 -12.41 4.05 13.03
C VAL A 88 -12.81 2.79 13.75
N GLU A 89 -13.32 2.96 14.97
CA GLU A 89 -13.88 1.88 15.75
C GLU A 89 -15.22 2.30 16.35
N TYR A 90 -16.24 1.47 16.20
CA TYR A 90 -17.58 1.72 16.71
C TYR A 90 -18.29 0.43 17.14
N PRO A 91 -19.30 0.49 18.05
CA PRO A 91 -20.08 -0.68 18.43
C PRO A 91 -20.81 -1.26 17.21
N LEU A 92 -20.81 -2.59 17.06
CA LEU A 92 -21.41 -3.23 15.88
C LEU A 92 -22.92 -2.91 15.75
N GLU A 93 -23.61 -2.72 16.88
CA GLU A 93 -25.03 -2.33 16.91
C GLU A 93 -25.32 -0.92 16.38
N ASP A 94 -24.28 -0.10 16.18
CA ASP A 94 -24.38 1.25 15.65
C ASP A 94 -24.16 1.31 14.12
N GLU A 95 -23.92 0.17 13.47
CA GLU A 95 -23.89 0.08 12.00
C GLU A 95 -25.22 0.56 11.37
N GLY A 96 -25.14 1.44 10.38
CA GLY A 96 -26.30 2.06 9.75
C GLY A 96 -27.00 3.15 10.60
N LYS A 97 -26.48 3.50 11.79
CA LYS A 97 -27.06 4.56 12.64
C LYS A 97 -26.28 5.88 12.54
N PRO A 98 -26.97 7.04 12.51
CA PRO A 98 -26.30 8.33 12.57
C PRO A 98 -25.81 8.64 14.00
N GLY A 99 -24.61 9.21 14.10
CA GLY A 99 -24.05 9.76 15.35
C GLY A 99 -22.91 8.95 15.97
N LYS A 100 -22.21 9.57 16.94
CA LYS A 100 -21.07 8.99 17.67
C LYS A 100 -21.53 8.61 19.08
N ARG A 101 -21.60 7.31 19.37
CA ARG A 101 -21.99 6.81 20.70
C ARG A 101 -20.78 6.28 21.46
N ARG A 102 -20.88 6.30 22.78
CA ARG A 102 -19.78 5.89 23.66
C ARG A 102 -19.61 4.37 23.57
N CYS A 103 -18.42 3.91 23.19
CA CYS A 103 -18.11 2.49 23.13
C CYS A 103 -18.21 1.83 24.51
N ASN A 104 -19.03 0.78 24.62
CA ASN A 104 -19.01 -0.13 25.76
C ASN A 104 -18.00 -1.26 25.46
N PRO A 105 -16.91 -1.41 26.24
CA PRO A 105 -15.88 -2.43 26.01
C PRO A 105 -16.39 -3.87 26.04
N ARG A 106 -17.60 -4.11 26.57
CA ARG A 106 -18.22 -5.44 26.65
C ARG A 106 -19.04 -5.82 25.42
N LYS A 107 -19.30 -4.88 24.50
CA LYS A 107 -20.07 -5.14 23.27
C LYS A 107 -19.15 -5.44 22.09
N PRO A 108 -19.61 -6.24 21.11
CA PRO A 108 -18.88 -6.40 19.85
C PRO A 108 -18.66 -5.06 19.16
N ARG A 109 -17.46 -4.88 18.59
CA ARG A 109 -17.06 -3.65 17.90
C ARG A 109 -16.67 -3.96 16.46
N LYS A 110 -16.83 -2.99 15.58
CA LYS A 110 -16.30 -3.01 14.22
C LYS A 110 -15.13 -2.05 14.15
N HIS A 111 -14.01 -2.53 13.63
CA HIS A 111 -12.77 -1.78 13.45
C HIS A 111 -12.47 -1.73 11.96
N VAL A 112 -12.30 -0.52 11.42
CA VAL A 112 -12.15 -0.30 9.97
C VAL A 112 -10.91 0.52 9.69
N LEU A 113 -10.04 0.05 8.80
CA LEU A 113 -8.90 0.80 8.28
C LEU A 113 -9.20 1.35 6.88
N TYR A 114 -8.75 2.57 6.61
CA TYR A 114 -8.95 3.26 5.35
C TYR A 114 -7.64 3.69 4.69
N TRP A 115 -7.58 3.53 3.37
CA TRP A 115 -6.51 4.02 2.49
C TRP A 115 -7.05 5.01 1.47
N ASN A 116 -6.20 5.89 0.93
CA ASN A 116 -6.53 6.50 -0.35
C ASN A 116 -6.21 5.49 -1.45
N ALA A 117 -7.01 5.50 -2.50
CA ALA A 117 -6.85 4.58 -3.61
C ALA A 117 -7.07 5.33 -4.92
N HIS A 118 -6.29 4.99 -5.94
CA HIS A 118 -6.48 5.51 -7.29
C HIS A 118 -6.97 4.39 -8.19
N VAL A 119 -7.78 4.75 -9.19
CA VAL A 119 -8.27 3.80 -10.20
C VAL A 119 -7.11 3.40 -11.09
N ILE A 120 -6.96 2.11 -11.34
CA ILE A 120 -6.05 1.57 -12.34
C ILE A 120 -6.83 1.10 -13.56
N ASP A 121 -6.18 1.10 -14.72
CA ASP A 121 -6.84 0.67 -15.94
C ASP A 121 -7.10 -0.85 -15.99
N ALA A 122 -7.94 -1.27 -16.94
CA ALA A 122 -8.33 -2.66 -17.08
C ALA A 122 -7.15 -3.58 -17.47
N GLN A 123 -6.16 -3.06 -18.18
CA GLN A 123 -5.01 -3.84 -18.62
C GLN A 123 -4.10 -4.15 -17.42
N ASP A 124 -3.83 -3.16 -16.57
CA ASP A 124 -3.04 -3.33 -15.35
C ASP A 124 -3.80 -4.17 -14.31
N ALA A 125 -5.12 -4.00 -14.22
CA ALA A 125 -5.97 -4.86 -13.41
C ALA A 125 -5.91 -6.34 -13.86
N GLU A 126 -5.87 -6.60 -15.16
CA GLU A 126 -5.78 -7.96 -15.69
C GLU A 126 -4.40 -8.58 -15.43
N LYS A 127 -3.31 -7.82 -15.63
CA LYS A 127 -1.94 -8.28 -15.29
C LYS A 127 -1.86 -8.75 -13.84
N ARG A 128 -2.46 -8.02 -12.90
CA ARG A 128 -2.37 -8.38 -11.47
C ARG A 128 -3.39 -9.43 -11.03
N ARG A 129 -4.33 -9.85 -11.88
CA ARG A 129 -5.47 -10.73 -11.51
C ARG A 129 -5.03 -11.98 -10.75
N TYR A 130 -3.98 -12.66 -11.22
CA TYR A 130 -3.49 -13.88 -10.56
C TYR A 130 -2.69 -13.60 -9.28
N ALA A 131 -1.98 -12.48 -9.23
CA ALA A 131 -1.21 -12.09 -8.05
C ALA A 131 -2.12 -11.62 -6.91
N PHE A 132 -3.19 -10.90 -7.21
CA PHE A 132 -4.16 -10.41 -6.23
C PHE A 132 -5.19 -11.49 -5.84
N GLY A 133 -5.90 -12.02 -6.83
CA GLY A 133 -7.04 -12.91 -6.64
C GLY A 133 -8.31 -12.38 -7.31
N PRO A 134 -9.41 -13.14 -7.28
CA PRO A 134 -10.70 -12.71 -7.83
C PRO A 134 -11.34 -11.60 -6.97
N ILE A 135 -12.08 -10.72 -7.63
CA ILE A 135 -12.95 -9.71 -7.03
C ILE A 135 -14.34 -9.95 -7.63
N ASN A 136 -15.34 -10.21 -6.78
CA ASN A 136 -16.70 -10.53 -7.24
C ASN A 136 -17.69 -9.48 -6.73
N THR A 137 -18.25 -8.70 -7.65
CA THR A 137 -19.27 -7.69 -7.30
C THR A 137 -20.57 -8.36 -6.84
N ASP A 138 -21.16 -7.90 -5.74
CA ASP A 138 -22.54 -8.23 -5.36
C ASP A 138 -23.46 -7.01 -5.61
N PRO A 139 -24.26 -7.01 -6.69
CA PRO A 139 -25.15 -5.90 -7.03
C PRO A 139 -26.24 -5.63 -5.99
N ASN A 140 -26.46 -6.52 -5.02
CA ASN A 140 -27.50 -6.33 -3.99
C ASN A 140 -26.97 -5.59 -2.76
N GLU A 141 -25.65 -5.49 -2.58
CA GLU A 141 -25.04 -4.80 -1.45
C GLU A 141 -24.99 -3.28 -1.67
N VAL A 142 -24.69 -2.86 -2.90
CA VAL A 142 -24.63 -1.47 -3.34
C VAL A 142 -25.47 -1.29 -4.60
N ASP A 143 -26.46 -0.40 -4.53
CA ASP A 143 -27.34 -0.07 -5.66
C ASP A 143 -26.93 1.20 -6.40
N ASN A 144 -26.01 2.00 -5.82
CA ASN A 144 -25.53 3.23 -6.44
C ASN A 144 -24.08 3.55 -6.07
N VAL A 145 -23.29 3.91 -7.09
CA VAL A 145 -21.92 4.40 -6.97
C VAL A 145 -21.89 5.80 -7.57
N SER A 146 -21.46 6.79 -6.79
CA SER A 146 -21.43 8.20 -7.23
C SER A 146 -20.07 8.84 -7.00
N TRP A 147 -19.63 9.61 -7.99
CA TRP A 147 -18.46 10.48 -7.90
C TRP A 147 -18.90 11.88 -7.49
N MET A 148 -18.27 12.44 -6.46
CA MET A 148 -18.66 13.72 -5.87
C MET A 148 -17.44 14.54 -5.46
N SER A 149 -17.55 15.88 -5.46
CA SER A 149 -16.50 16.73 -4.88
C SER A 149 -16.30 16.43 -3.38
N PRO A 150 -15.15 16.74 -2.78
CA PRO A 150 -14.96 16.60 -1.33
C PRO A 150 -16.02 17.35 -0.51
N ALA A 151 -16.46 18.52 -0.99
CA ALA A 151 -17.52 19.30 -0.35
C ALA A 151 -18.87 18.58 -0.41
N ASP A 152 -19.26 18.08 -1.59
CA ASP A 152 -20.53 17.36 -1.77
C ASP A 152 -20.53 16.03 -1.00
N ALA A 153 -19.42 15.30 -1.02
CA ALA A 153 -19.25 14.08 -0.23
C ALA A 153 -19.46 14.37 1.26
N ARG A 154 -18.91 15.47 1.79
CA ARG A 154 -19.13 15.88 3.19
C ARG A 154 -20.62 16.05 3.53
N HIS A 155 -21.38 16.64 2.61
CA HIS A 155 -22.82 16.83 2.77
C HIS A 155 -23.61 15.52 2.62
N LYS A 156 -23.15 14.63 1.74
CA LYS A 156 -23.85 13.39 1.39
C LYS A 156 -23.63 12.26 2.40
N LEU A 157 -22.42 12.12 2.95
CA LEU A 157 -22.06 11.05 3.89
C LEU A 157 -23.00 11.03 5.10
N THR A 158 -23.62 9.88 5.35
CA THR A 158 -24.61 9.71 6.42
C THR A 158 -23.96 9.67 7.80
N HIS A 159 -22.78 9.05 7.93
CA HIS A 159 -22.13 8.83 9.22
C HIS A 159 -21.07 9.89 9.54
N VAL A 160 -21.05 10.32 10.80
CA VAL A 160 -20.03 11.26 11.31
C VAL A 160 -18.62 10.69 11.19
N LEU A 161 -18.45 9.38 11.41
CA LEU A 161 -17.14 8.73 11.32
C LEU A 161 -16.57 8.74 9.90
N ASP A 162 -17.41 8.66 8.86
CA ASP A 162 -16.97 8.78 7.47
C ASP A 162 -16.52 10.22 7.15
N ARG A 163 -17.15 11.22 7.78
CA ARG A 163 -16.72 12.63 7.69
C ARG A 163 -15.41 12.87 8.44
N ASP A 164 -15.21 12.21 9.59
CA ASP A 164 -13.92 12.22 10.32
C ASP A 164 -12.79 11.63 9.45
N ILE A 165 -13.08 10.58 8.65
CA ILE A 165 -12.13 10.01 7.67
C ILE A 165 -11.90 10.98 6.49
N LEU A 166 -12.94 11.65 5.99
CA LEU A 166 -12.80 12.69 4.97
C LEU A 166 -11.88 13.83 5.44
N ASP A 167 -12.02 14.28 6.69
CA ASP A 167 -11.16 15.32 7.27
C ASP A 167 -9.69 14.90 7.32
N GLN A 168 -9.42 13.65 7.69
CA GLN A 168 -8.07 13.08 7.66
C GLN A 168 -7.51 12.99 6.24
N PHE A 169 -8.34 12.61 5.27
CA PHE A 169 -7.95 12.59 3.86
C PHE A 169 -7.61 13.99 3.36
N VAL A 170 -8.48 14.99 3.59
CA VAL A 170 -8.24 16.39 3.19
C VAL A 170 -6.96 16.94 3.83
N ALA A 171 -6.71 16.64 5.11
CA ALA A 171 -5.48 17.04 5.77
C ALA A 171 -4.23 16.43 5.10
N LYS A 172 -4.30 15.16 4.66
CA LYS A 172 -3.22 14.50 3.92
C LYS A 172 -3.06 15.05 2.50
N VAL A 173 -4.15 15.39 1.80
CA VAL A 173 -4.09 16.09 0.51
C VAL A 173 -3.37 17.43 0.65
N ARG A 174 -3.70 18.20 1.70
CA ARG A 174 -2.97 19.45 2.02
C ARG A 174 -1.49 19.23 2.34
N GLY A 175 -1.14 18.05 2.86
CA GLY A 175 0.24 17.60 3.05
C GLY A 175 0.90 16.98 1.82
N GLY A 176 0.29 17.06 0.63
CA GLY A 176 0.91 16.59 -0.62
C GLY A 176 0.78 15.09 -0.89
N ILE A 177 -0.16 14.38 -0.25
CA ILE A 177 -0.28 12.91 -0.42
C ILE A 177 -0.61 12.48 -1.85
N LEU A 178 -1.30 13.31 -2.64
CA LEU A 178 -1.71 12.97 -4.00
C LEU A 178 -0.63 13.21 -5.05
N SER A 179 0.42 13.97 -4.72
CA SER A 179 1.63 14.08 -5.52
C SER A 179 2.66 13.01 -5.18
N SER A 180 2.29 12.02 -4.35
CA SER A 180 3.20 10.96 -3.94
C SER A 180 3.10 9.73 -4.84
N HIS A 181 4.24 9.10 -5.06
CA HIS A 181 4.36 7.84 -5.77
C HIS A 181 4.76 6.73 -4.81
N MET A 182 4.36 5.51 -5.13
CA MET A 182 4.54 4.36 -4.27
C MET A 182 5.87 3.66 -4.58
N PHE A 183 6.68 3.42 -3.55
CA PHE A 183 7.97 2.74 -3.66
C PHE A 183 8.08 1.64 -2.60
N LEU A 184 8.49 0.43 -2.96
CA LEU A 184 8.54 -0.70 -2.03
C LEU A 184 9.96 -1.25 -1.90
N LEU A 185 10.35 -1.55 -0.66
CA LEU A 185 11.52 -2.35 -0.37
C LEU A 185 11.11 -3.71 0.18
N ILE A 186 11.57 -4.78 -0.45
CA ILE A 186 11.27 -6.17 -0.11
C ILE A 186 12.54 -6.84 0.42
N ARG A 187 12.46 -7.44 1.61
CA ARG A 187 13.51 -8.36 2.08
C ARG A 187 13.23 -9.75 1.51
N HIS A 188 14.26 -10.37 0.92
CA HIS A 188 14.14 -11.74 0.43
C HIS A 188 13.58 -12.71 1.49
N GLY A 189 12.90 -13.77 1.03
CA GLY A 189 12.37 -14.85 1.87
C GLY A 189 13.45 -15.61 2.64
N LYS A 190 13.04 -16.49 3.55
CA LYS A 190 14.01 -17.30 4.31
C LYS A 190 14.82 -18.21 3.37
N ALA A 191 16.13 -18.03 3.32
CA ALA A 191 17.07 -18.79 2.50
C ALA A 191 17.74 -19.94 3.27
N GLU A 192 18.29 -20.90 2.53
CA GLU A 192 19.08 -22.00 3.11
C GLU A 192 20.22 -21.47 3.99
N GLY A 193 20.60 -22.21 5.03
CA GLY A 193 21.67 -21.76 5.94
C GLY A 193 23.03 -21.81 5.26
N ARG A 194 23.86 -20.75 5.39
CA ARG A 194 25.22 -20.71 4.79
C ARG A 194 26.05 -21.96 5.09
N LYS A 195 25.97 -22.48 6.32
CA LYS A 195 26.69 -23.68 6.76
C LYS A 195 26.27 -24.97 6.03
N PHE A 196 25.03 -25.04 5.55
CA PHE A 196 24.42 -26.23 4.96
C PHE A 196 24.34 -26.17 3.43
N TRP A 197 24.74 -25.04 2.84
CA TRP A 197 24.72 -24.83 1.40
C TRP A 197 26.09 -25.16 0.80
N GLY A 198 26.14 -26.12 -0.12
CA GLY A 198 27.38 -26.56 -0.76
C GLY A 198 27.80 -25.74 -1.99
N GLY A 199 26.99 -24.76 -2.42
CA GLY A 199 27.28 -23.89 -3.57
C GLY A 199 27.79 -22.50 -3.16
N THR A 200 27.81 -21.57 -4.12
CA THR A 200 28.16 -20.17 -3.86
C THR A 200 27.07 -19.44 -3.05
N ASP A 201 27.39 -18.37 -2.31
CA ASP A 201 26.35 -17.61 -1.59
C ASP A 201 25.35 -16.95 -2.56
N ALA A 202 25.79 -16.62 -3.78
CA ALA A 202 24.95 -16.06 -4.84
C ALA A 202 23.85 -17.04 -5.28
N ASP A 203 24.17 -18.34 -5.37
CA ASP A 203 23.26 -19.40 -5.79
C ASP A 203 22.36 -19.94 -4.66
N ARG A 204 22.50 -19.42 -3.44
CA ARG A 204 21.79 -19.95 -2.26
C ARG A 204 20.27 -19.71 -2.38
N PRO A 205 19.44 -20.76 -2.45
CA PRO A 205 18.01 -20.63 -2.73
C PRO A 205 17.20 -20.29 -1.48
N LEU A 206 15.93 -19.99 -1.69
CA LEU A 206 14.92 -19.99 -0.63
C LEU A 206 14.74 -21.41 -0.06
N THR A 207 14.47 -21.48 1.24
CA THR A 207 13.93 -22.71 1.85
C THR A 207 12.47 -22.90 1.40
N PRO A 208 11.87 -24.10 1.50
CA PRO A 208 10.46 -24.30 1.17
C PRO A 208 9.51 -23.34 1.92
N ARG A 209 9.79 -23.08 3.21
CA ARG A 209 9.04 -22.08 3.98
C ARG A 209 9.29 -20.65 3.49
N GLY A 210 10.52 -20.35 3.05
CA GLY A 210 10.85 -19.06 2.43
C GLY A 210 10.08 -18.82 1.14
N ALA A 211 9.95 -19.84 0.30
CA ALA A 211 9.14 -19.81 -0.91
C ALA A 211 7.64 -19.64 -0.61
N ALA A 212 7.11 -20.31 0.41
CA ALA A 212 5.72 -20.11 0.86
C ALA A 212 5.46 -18.66 1.33
N TYR A 213 6.41 -18.05 2.05
CA TYR A 213 6.32 -16.63 2.45
C TYR A 213 6.39 -15.69 1.25
N ALA A 214 7.28 -15.96 0.29
CA ALA A 214 7.39 -15.20 -0.94
C ALA A 214 6.09 -15.28 -1.76
N TYR A 215 5.51 -16.47 -1.88
CA TYR A 215 4.22 -16.69 -2.54
C TYR A 215 3.09 -15.93 -1.82
N ALA A 216 3.01 -15.97 -0.50
CA ALA A 216 1.99 -15.24 0.24
C ALA A 216 2.17 -13.71 0.16
N LEU A 217 3.40 -13.23 -0.03
CA LEU A 217 3.69 -11.80 -0.19
C LEU A 217 3.12 -11.25 -1.51
N THR A 218 2.93 -12.07 -2.55
CA THR A 218 2.47 -11.60 -3.86
C THR A 218 1.12 -10.88 -3.78
N ARG A 219 0.17 -11.45 -3.02
CA ARG A 219 -1.16 -10.86 -2.77
C ARG A 219 -1.08 -9.51 -2.07
N GLU A 220 -0.14 -9.38 -1.14
CA GLU A 220 0.03 -8.16 -0.36
C GLU A 220 0.65 -7.03 -1.19
N ILE A 221 1.67 -7.32 -2.00
CA ILE A 221 2.29 -6.29 -2.85
C ILE A 221 1.44 -5.95 -4.08
N ALA A 222 0.58 -6.87 -4.54
CA ALA A 222 -0.38 -6.61 -5.61
C ALA A 222 -1.38 -5.48 -5.28
N CYS A 223 -1.59 -5.19 -3.99
CA CYS A 223 -2.47 -4.11 -3.54
C CYS A 223 -1.97 -2.71 -3.95
N PHE A 224 -0.69 -2.57 -4.30
CA PHE A 224 -0.04 -1.29 -4.57
C PHE A 224 0.12 -0.96 -6.06
N GLY A 225 -0.30 -1.86 -6.97
CA GLY A 225 -0.19 -1.63 -8.42
C GLY A 225 1.25 -1.52 -8.91
N ILE A 226 2.09 -2.52 -8.60
CA ILE A 226 3.50 -2.54 -9.02
C ILE A 226 3.62 -2.58 -10.55
N ASP A 227 4.44 -1.69 -11.11
CA ASP A 227 4.76 -1.62 -12.55
C ASP A 227 6.20 -2.02 -12.85
N ARG A 228 7.09 -1.86 -11.85
CA ARG A 228 8.53 -2.08 -12.00
C ARG A 228 9.10 -2.97 -10.91
N LEU A 229 9.80 -4.02 -11.32
CA LEU A 229 10.48 -4.96 -10.41
C LEU A 229 11.99 -4.84 -10.54
N VAL A 230 12.66 -4.58 -9.43
CA VAL A 230 14.12 -4.54 -9.32
C VAL A 230 14.57 -5.54 -8.26
N THR A 231 15.68 -6.21 -8.46
CA THR A 231 16.18 -7.18 -7.48
C THR A 231 17.68 -7.34 -7.53
N SER A 232 18.30 -7.69 -6.40
CA SER A 232 19.64 -8.25 -6.44
C SER A 232 19.65 -9.54 -7.27
N PRO A 233 20.69 -9.80 -8.08
CA PRO A 233 20.78 -10.98 -8.94
C PRO A 233 20.86 -12.32 -8.17
N TRP A 234 21.14 -12.29 -6.86
CA TRP A 234 21.28 -13.51 -6.06
C TRP A 234 19.98 -14.31 -5.96
N ARG A 235 20.10 -15.64 -6.03
CA ARG A 235 19.00 -16.59 -6.22
C ARG A 235 17.85 -16.46 -5.21
N ARG A 236 18.17 -16.12 -3.96
CA ARG A 236 17.14 -15.88 -2.92
C ARG A 236 16.31 -14.63 -3.15
N CYS A 237 16.89 -13.57 -3.73
CA CYS A 237 16.18 -12.34 -4.06
C CYS A 237 15.32 -12.55 -5.31
N THR A 238 15.88 -13.13 -6.37
CA THR A 238 15.12 -13.47 -7.58
C THR A 238 13.96 -14.43 -7.27
N GLY A 239 14.23 -15.52 -6.54
CA GLY A 239 13.19 -16.47 -6.12
C GLY A 239 12.12 -15.89 -5.18
N THR A 240 12.36 -14.72 -4.57
CA THR A 240 11.32 -14.05 -3.76
C THR A 240 10.28 -13.33 -4.62
N ILE A 241 10.68 -12.80 -5.77
CA ILE A 241 9.79 -12.02 -6.66
C ILE A 241 9.35 -12.80 -7.89
N GLU A 242 9.96 -13.95 -8.16
CA GLU A 242 9.75 -14.78 -9.35
C GLU A 242 8.27 -15.09 -9.60
N THR A 243 7.53 -15.52 -8.58
CA THR A 243 6.09 -15.80 -8.73
C THR A 243 5.31 -14.54 -9.10
N PHE A 244 5.59 -13.42 -8.45
CA PHE A 244 4.89 -12.16 -8.74
C PHE A 244 5.18 -11.70 -10.18
N SER A 245 6.45 -11.73 -10.60
CA SER A 245 6.86 -11.43 -11.98
C SER A 245 6.15 -12.35 -12.99
N TRP A 246 6.11 -13.66 -12.73
CA TRP A 246 5.44 -14.61 -13.61
C TRP A 246 3.92 -14.38 -13.71
N GLN A 247 3.25 -14.10 -12.58
CA GLN A 247 1.81 -13.84 -12.53
C GLN A 247 1.42 -12.53 -13.22
N THR A 248 2.29 -11.52 -13.18
CA THR A 248 2.04 -10.18 -13.72
C THR A 248 2.60 -9.96 -15.12
N GLY A 249 3.52 -10.83 -15.57
CA GLY A 249 4.28 -10.64 -16.80
C GLY A 249 5.32 -9.53 -16.72
N LEU A 250 5.58 -8.96 -15.54
CA LEU A 250 6.52 -7.86 -15.37
C LEU A 250 7.98 -8.35 -15.52
N PRO A 251 8.82 -7.67 -16.32
CA PRO A 251 10.23 -7.99 -16.41
C PRO A 251 10.94 -7.65 -15.08
N VAL A 252 11.99 -8.41 -14.78
CA VAL A 252 12.81 -8.20 -13.59
C VAL A 252 14.12 -7.52 -13.97
N HIS A 253 14.36 -6.34 -13.42
CA HIS A 253 15.61 -5.61 -13.56
C HIS A 253 16.61 -6.06 -12.49
N MET A 254 17.76 -6.58 -12.91
CA MET A 254 18.82 -7.01 -12.00
C MET A 254 19.71 -5.84 -11.62
N ALA A 255 20.00 -5.69 -10.33
CA ALA A 255 20.85 -4.63 -9.78
C ALA A 255 22.03 -5.24 -9.00
N ASP A 256 23.20 -5.31 -9.65
CA ASP A 256 24.42 -5.91 -9.09
C ASP A 256 24.94 -5.16 -7.85
N ASP A 257 24.73 -3.85 -7.80
CA ASP A 257 25.07 -3.00 -6.64
C ASP A 257 24.27 -3.35 -5.38
N LEU A 258 23.16 -4.11 -5.50
CA LEU A 258 22.35 -4.54 -4.37
C LEU A 258 22.77 -5.90 -3.80
N THR A 259 23.85 -6.51 -4.27
CA THR A 259 24.40 -7.75 -3.69
C THR A 259 25.07 -7.50 -2.33
N GLU A 260 25.18 -8.52 -1.47
CA GLU A 260 25.89 -8.33 -0.18
C GLU A 260 27.38 -8.04 -0.40
N ASP A 261 28.00 -8.64 -1.42
CA ASP A 261 29.42 -8.43 -1.74
C ASP A 261 29.66 -7.00 -2.26
N ALA A 262 28.83 -6.51 -3.19
CA ALA A 262 28.94 -5.13 -3.68
C ALA A 262 28.72 -4.12 -2.55
N PHE A 263 27.75 -4.36 -1.67
CA PHE A 263 27.51 -3.48 -0.52
C PHE A 263 28.65 -3.50 0.51
N ALA A 264 29.29 -4.64 0.73
CA ALA A 264 30.44 -4.74 1.63
C ALA A 264 31.67 -3.99 1.11
N ASP A 265 31.85 -3.94 -0.22
CA ASP A 265 32.95 -3.23 -0.89
C ASP A 265 32.65 -1.74 -1.08
N ARG A 266 31.44 -1.41 -1.54
CA ARG A 266 31.01 -0.05 -1.93
C ARG A 266 29.59 0.24 -1.41
N PRO A 267 29.41 0.51 -0.12
CA PRO A 267 28.08 0.73 0.46
C PRO A 267 27.30 1.89 -0.20
N ASP A 268 28.02 2.93 -0.64
CA ASP A 268 27.42 4.08 -1.31
C ASP A 268 26.79 3.73 -2.68
N SER A 269 27.24 2.66 -3.36
CA SER A 269 26.66 2.28 -4.66
C SER A 269 25.26 1.68 -4.49
N ALA A 270 25.02 0.94 -3.42
CA ALA A 270 23.68 0.44 -3.09
C ALA A 270 22.71 1.61 -2.82
N TRP A 271 23.16 2.65 -2.12
CA TRP A 271 22.35 3.85 -1.91
C TRP A 271 22.09 4.60 -3.22
N ALA A 272 23.11 4.81 -4.05
CA ALA A 272 22.96 5.45 -5.36
C ALA A 272 21.96 4.69 -6.25
N CYS A 273 21.97 3.36 -6.23
CA CYS A 273 21.00 2.52 -6.92
C CYS A 273 19.57 2.77 -6.41
N ILE A 274 19.34 2.75 -5.10
CA ILE A 274 17.99 2.99 -4.53
C ILE A 274 17.51 4.40 -4.79
N LEU A 275 18.38 5.41 -4.66
CA LEU A 275 18.02 6.78 -4.97
C LEU A 275 17.66 6.94 -6.46
N GLY A 276 18.36 6.25 -7.36
CA GLY A 276 18.02 6.19 -8.78
C GLY A 276 16.63 5.60 -9.04
N GLU A 277 16.30 4.48 -8.40
CA GLU A 277 14.98 3.85 -8.53
C GLU A 277 13.85 4.69 -7.90
N MET A 278 14.12 5.41 -6.81
CA MET A 278 13.19 6.39 -6.24
C MET A 278 12.94 7.56 -7.21
N ARG A 279 13.99 8.06 -7.88
CA ARG A 279 13.84 9.12 -8.90
C ARG A 279 13.08 8.63 -10.12
N HIS A 280 13.39 7.43 -10.62
CA HIS A 280 12.63 6.79 -11.71
C HIS A 280 11.14 6.73 -11.36
N THR A 281 10.80 6.27 -10.14
CA THR A 281 9.42 6.21 -9.64
C THR A 281 8.71 7.57 -9.66
N LEU A 282 9.41 8.64 -9.24
CA LEU A 282 8.86 10.00 -9.25
C LEU A 282 8.71 10.57 -10.67
N GLU A 283 9.65 10.25 -11.57
CA GLU A 283 9.68 10.77 -12.94
C GLU A 283 8.69 10.06 -13.87
N SER A 284 8.56 8.74 -13.76
CA SER A 284 7.68 7.92 -14.60
C SER A 284 6.25 7.85 -14.05
N GLY A 285 6.08 8.03 -12.74
CA GLY A 285 4.84 7.81 -12.03
C GLY A 285 4.53 6.34 -11.73
N GLU A 286 5.39 5.42 -12.17
CA GLU A 286 5.27 3.96 -11.95
C GLU A 286 5.51 3.59 -10.48
N THR A 287 4.86 2.51 -10.02
CA THR A 287 5.16 1.94 -8.71
C THR A 287 6.31 0.94 -8.80
N THR A 288 7.40 1.21 -8.08
CA THR A 288 8.60 0.35 -8.09
C THR A 288 8.70 -0.51 -6.83
N ALA A 289 9.02 -1.79 -7.00
CA ALA A 289 9.37 -2.69 -5.90
C ALA A 289 10.78 -3.27 -6.05
N VAL A 290 11.59 -3.17 -5.00
CA VAL A 290 13.00 -3.58 -4.99
C VAL A 290 13.25 -4.68 -3.97
N CYS A 291 13.71 -5.86 -4.41
CA CYS A 291 14.09 -6.97 -3.52
C CYS A 291 15.59 -7.00 -3.20
N MET A 292 15.92 -7.08 -1.91
CA MET A 292 17.31 -6.92 -1.43
C MET A 292 17.60 -7.71 -0.14
N HIS A 293 18.86 -7.63 0.32
CA HIS A 293 19.36 -8.34 1.49
C HIS A 293 19.28 -7.50 2.77
N ARG A 294 19.17 -8.19 3.92
CA ARG A 294 19.13 -7.55 5.24
C ARG A 294 20.25 -6.53 5.51
N PRO A 295 21.55 -6.81 5.26
CA PRO A 295 22.60 -5.81 5.52
C PRO A 295 22.46 -4.56 4.65
N VAL A 296 22.10 -4.74 3.37
CA VAL A 296 21.88 -3.66 2.41
C VAL A 296 20.69 -2.78 2.85
N ILE A 297 19.58 -3.40 3.28
CA ILE A 297 18.43 -2.68 3.87
C ILE A 297 18.87 -1.79 5.04
N GLY A 298 19.79 -2.28 5.88
CA GLY A 298 20.32 -1.51 7.00
C GLY A 298 20.96 -0.20 6.56
N GLY A 299 21.92 -0.26 5.62
CA GLY A 299 22.58 0.94 5.09
C GLY A 299 21.62 1.86 4.34
N VAL A 300 20.71 1.31 3.53
CA VAL A 300 19.69 2.09 2.83
C VAL A 300 18.75 2.81 3.81
N PHE A 301 18.33 2.15 4.90
CA PHE A 301 17.51 2.77 5.93
C PHE A 301 18.24 3.87 6.72
N GLU A 302 19.57 3.89 6.74
CA GLU A 302 20.30 5.01 7.34
C GLU A 302 20.06 6.30 6.55
N HIS A 303 20.20 6.25 5.21
CA HIS A 303 19.92 7.38 4.33
C HIS A 303 18.42 7.71 4.24
N MET A 304 17.54 6.71 4.11
CA MET A 304 16.10 6.95 4.00
C MET A 304 15.50 7.63 5.25
N ARG A 305 16.10 7.46 6.44
CA ARG A 305 15.67 8.18 7.65
C ARG A 305 15.86 9.69 7.53
N GLU A 306 16.86 10.14 6.77
CA GLU A 306 17.12 11.55 6.51
C GLU A 306 16.13 12.14 5.50
N LEU A 307 15.55 11.30 4.63
CA LEU A 307 14.52 11.69 3.67
C LEU A 307 13.10 11.74 4.26
N CYS A 308 12.90 11.26 5.49
CA CYS A 308 11.60 11.27 6.13
C CYS A 308 11.20 12.70 6.52
N GLU A 309 10.01 13.15 6.09
CA GLU A 309 9.48 14.49 6.35
C GLU A 309 9.42 14.83 7.85
N SER A 310 9.27 13.82 8.71
CA SER A 310 9.24 14.01 10.16
C SER A 310 10.09 12.99 10.91
N LYS A 311 10.59 13.42 12.09
CA LYS A 311 11.27 12.53 13.05
C LYS A 311 10.40 11.37 13.53
N ALA A 312 9.07 11.55 13.56
CA ALA A 312 8.14 10.49 13.92
C ALA A 312 8.11 9.39 12.84
N LEU A 313 8.11 9.78 11.57
CA LEU A 313 8.18 8.87 10.44
C LEU A 313 9.54 8.15 10.38
N ALA A 314 10.64 8.88 10.56
CA ALA A 314 11.99 8.31 10.59
C ALA A 314 12.15 7.22 11.67
N LYS A 315 11.49 7.37 12.83
CA LYS A 315 11.50 6.35 13.90
C LYS A 315 10.76 5.05 13.54
N ARG A 316 9.91 5.06 12.52
CA ARG A 316 9.21 3.85 12.04
C ARG A 316 10.15 2.94 11.24
N LEU A 317 11.25 3.48 10.71
CA LEU A 317 12.35 2.72 10.11
C LEU A 317 13.29 2.21 11.22
N PRO A 318 13.43 0.88 11.40
CA PRO A 318 14.29 0.35 12.45
C PRO A 318 15.75 0.74 12.22
N ALA A 319 16.38 1.32 13.25
CA ALA A 319 17.80 1.71 13.22
C ALA A 319 18.77 0.57 13.61
N LYS A 320 18.24 -0.61 13.97
CA LYS A 320 19.04 -1.77 14.40
C LYS A 320 18.41 -3.06 13.89
N THR A 321 19.23 -4.10 13.78
CA THR A 321 18.76 -5.45 13.41
C THR A 321 17.73 -5.99 14.44
N PRO A 322 16.67 -6.70 14.00
CA PRO A 322 16.31 -6.99 12.62
C PRO A 322 15.61 -5.79 11.94
N TYR A 323 16.24 -5.23 10.89
CA TYR A 323 15.73 -4.07 10.14
C TYR A 323 14.35 -4.32 9.52
N MET A 324 14.13 -5.55 9.06
CA MET A 324 12.91 -6.04 8.46
C MET A 324 12.90 -7.56 8.61
N ALA A 325 11.75 -8.21 8.86
CA ALA A 325 11.67 -9.67 8.88
C ALA A 325 11.84 -10.28 7.47
N THR A 326 12.29 -11.53 7.36
CA THR A 326 12.45 -12.20 6.04
C THR A 326 11.12 -12.31 5.31
N GLY A 327 11.10 -12.09 3.99
CA GLY A 327 9.87 -12.18 3.19
C GLY A 327 8.83 -11.12 3.54
N HIS A 328 9.24 -10.02 4.17
CA HIS A 328 8.38 -8.85 4.41
C HIS A 328 8.79 -7.73 3.46
N ALA A 329 7.92 -6.73 3.34
CA ALA A 329 8.21 -5.52 2.62
C ALA A 329 7.84 -4.27 3.45
N VAL A 330 8.30 -3.12 2.99
CA VAL A 330 7.88 -1.80 3.46
C VAL A 330 7.55 -0.97 2.24
N ALA A 331 6.34 -0.45 2.20
CA ALA A 331 5.87 0.48 1.17
C ALA A 331 6.03 1.92 1.67
N PHE A 332 6.41 2.80 0.75
CA PHE A 332 6.74 4.19 1.00
C PHE A 332 5.95 5.05 0.03
N ASN A 333 5.28 6.09 0.54
CA ASN A 333 4.83 7.18 -0.30
C ASN A 333 5.93 8.23 -0.34
N ILE A 334 6.47 8.45 -1.54
CA ILE A 334 7.56 9.40 -1.79
C ILE A 334 7.07 10.55 -2.67
N VAL A 335 7.53 11.76 -2.37
CA VAL A 335 7.25 12.97 -3.16
C VAL A 335 8.57 13.56 -3.65
N ASP A 336 8.50 14.28 -4.78
CA ASP A 336 9.64 15.04 -5.26
C ASP A 336 9.68 16.43 -4.60
N THR A 337 10.86 16.84 -4.14
CA THR A 337 11.10 18.14 -3.51
C THR A 337 12.32 18.81 -4.13
N GLU A 338 12.53 20.09 -3.86
CA GLU A 338 13.72 20.81 -4.33
C GLU A 338 15.05 20.21 -3.85
N HIS A 339 15.01 19.39 -2.80
CA HIS A 339 16.17 18.71 -2.22
C HIS A 339 16.23 17.22 -2.58
N GLY A 340 15.34 16.75 -3.47
CA GLY A 340 15.21 15.35 -3.88
C GLY A 340 14.03 14.63 -3.21
N PRO A 341 14.00 13.28 -3.28
CA PRO A 341 12.88 12.50 -2.77
C PRO A 341 12.68 12.69 -1.26
N ALA A 342 11.42 12.88 -0.83
CA ALA A 342 11.04 12.88 0.58
C ALA A 342 9.98 11.80 0.84
N ILE A 343 10.06 11.14 1.99
CA ILE A 343 9.12 10.10 2.43
C ILE A 343 8.07 10.75 3.33
N ILE A 344 6.79 10.55 3.01
CA ILE A 344 5.66 11.13 3.74
C ILE A 344 4.73 10.08 4.39
N ASP A 345 4.76 8.84 3.92
CA ASP A 345 4.13 7.70 4.59
C ASP A 345 4.98 6.43 4.47
N ILE A 346 4.82 5.54 5.46
CA ILE A 346 5.50 4.25 5.56
C ILE A 346 4.46 3.20 5.93
N GLN A 347 4.41 2.08 5.24
CA GLN A 347 3.49 0.99 5.53
C GLN A 347 4.26 -0.34 5.59
N LYS A 348 4.16 -1.04 6.72
CA LYS A 348 4.75 -2.38 6.85
C LYS A 348 3.85 -3.39 6.16
N VAL A 349 4.43 -4.19 5.28
CA VAL A 349 3.74 -5.19 4.49
C VAL A 349 4.24 -6.57 4.91
N SER A 350 3.36 -7.35 5.51
CA SER A 350 3.68 -8.67 6.05
C SER A 350 2.81 -9.69 5.33
N PRO A 351 3.39 -10.79 4.83
CA PRO A 351 2.59 -11.87 4.27
C PRO A 351 1.82 -12.57 5.39
N ILE A 352 0.63 -13.07 5.05
CA ILE A 352 -0.12 -13.95 5.94
C ILE A 352 0.17 -15.39 5.52
N VAL A 353 0.83 -16.14 6.41
CA VAL A 353 1.25 -17.52 6.14
C VAL A 353 0.78 -18.42 7.27
N TYR A 354 0.07 -19.48 6.90
CA TYR A 354 -0.50 -20.48 7.82
C TYR A 354 0.35 -21.73 7.87
#